data_AF-A0A1T5EJ22-F1
#
_entry.id   AF-A0A1T5EJ22-F1
#
_cell.length_a   1.000
_cell.length_b   1.000
_cell.length_c   1.000
_cell.angle_alpha   90.00
_cell.angle_beta   90.00
_cell.angle_gamma   90.00
#
_symmetry.space_group_name_H-M   'P 1'
#
loop_
_entity.id
_entity.type
_entity.pdbx_description
1 polymer ?
#
loop_
_entity_poly.entity_id
_entity_poly.type
_entity_poly.pdbx_seq_one_letter_code
_entity_poly.pdbx_strand_id
1 'polypeptide(L)'
;MMNVSHKFPQLFLRLALSITMLSAVADRFGCWAAEYSSWGSMANFEAYTRKLTFFLPEVLSTLSAYVATGLEILFPLMLIVGYKIKIAAYGSSLLLLVFAASMTISLGPKAPLDYSVWIGSAAALLLAAQKEYAFCLD
;
A
#
# COMPACT_ATOMS: atom_id res chain seq x y z
N MET A 1 4.66 -17.66 -22.98
CA MET A 1 5.67 -16.73 -23.54
C MET A 1 5.08 -15.33 -23.53
N MET A 2 5.39 -14.53 -22.52
CA MET A 2 5.07 -13.10 -22.48
C MET A 2 5.63 -12.41 -23.71
N ASN A 3 4.77 -11.73 -24.47
CA ASN A 3 5.20 -10.75 -25.45
C ASN A 3 6.10 -9.72 -24.76
N VAL A 4 7.28 -9.45 -25.34
CA VAL A 4 8.29 -8.51 -24.81
C VAL A 4 7.67 -7.16 -24.43
N SER A 5 6.62 -6.76 -25.14
CA SER A 5 5.82 -5.55 -24.91
C SER A 5 5.26 -5.42 -23.47
N HIS A 6 4.88 -6.52 -22.80
CA HIS A 6 4.25 -6.45 -21.47
C HIS A 6 5.23 -6.53 -20.29
N LYS A 7 6.51 -6.84 -20.54
CA LYS A 7 7.52 -7.02 -19.49
C LYS A 7 7.87 -5.71 -18.78
N PHE A 8 8.06 -4.64 -19.56
CA PHE A 8 8.40 -3.32 -19.01
C PHE A 8 7.25 -2.65 -18.25
N PRO A 9 6.01 -2.61 -18.77
CA PRO A 9 4.86 -2.09 -18.02
C PRO A 9 4.62 -2.82 -16.70
N GLN A 10 4.80 -4.14 -16.68
CA GLN A 10 4.64 -4.93 -15.46
C GLN A 10 5.72 -4.62 -14.41
N LEU A 11 6.98 -4.52 -14.83
CA LEU A 11 8.08 -4.14 -13.94
C LEU A 11 7.88 -2.72 -13.40
N PHE A 12 7.50 -1.79 -14.28
CA PHE A 12 7.20 -0.41 -13.89
C PHE A 12 6.06 -0.36 -12.87
N LEU A 13 4.97 -1.11 -13.09
CA LEU A 13 3.85 -1.18 -12.15
C LEU A 13 4.28 -1.73 -10.78
N ARG A 14 5.11 -2.78 -10.76
CA ARG A 14 5.68 -3.34 -9.52
C ARG A 14 6.49 -2.30 -8.75
N LEU A 15 7.41 -1.62 -9.43
CA LEU A 15 8.26 -0.61 -8.81
C LEU A 15 7.45 0.60 -8.34
N ALA A 16 6.52 1.09 -9.16
CA ALA A 16 5.66 2.21 -8.81
C ALA A 16 4.82 1.90 -7.57
N LEU A 17 4.15 0.73 -7.50
CA LEU A 17 3.41 0.30 -6.32
C LEU A 17 4.31 0.18 -5.08
N SER A 18 5.51 -0.38 -5.25
CA SER A 18 6.41 -0.60 -4.13
C SER A 18 6.97 0.70 -3.56
N ILE A 19 7.41 1.60 -4.44
CA ILE A 19 7.98 2.90 -4.05
C ILE A 19 6.91 3.79 -3.42
N THR A 20 5.68 3.80 -3.93
CA THR A 20 4.60 4.63 -3.34
C THR A 20 4.21 4.12 -1.96
N MET A 21 4.08 2.80 -1.77
CA MET A 21 3.84 2.21 -0.45
C MET A 21 5.00 2.48 0.53
N LEU A 22 6.25 2.28 0.10
CA LEU A 22 7.43 2.57 0.93
C LEU A 22 7.56 4.06 1.25
N SER A 23 7.19 4.94 0.32
CA SER A 23 7.16 6.39 0.55
C SER A 23 6.14 6.77 1.62
N ALA A 24 4.93 6.18 1.58
CA ALA A 24 3.92 6.38 2.61
C ALA A 24 4.37 5.88 3.99
N VAL A 25 5.15 4.79 4.03
CA VAL A 25 5.79 4.33 5.26
C VAL A 25 6.87 5.29 5.73
N ALA A 26 7.74 5.77 4.84
CA ALA A 26 8.78 6.75 5.14
C ALA A 26 8.19 8.06 5.70
N ASP A 27 6.97 8.43 5.29
CA ASP A 27 6.21 9.54 5.84
C ASP A 27 5.88 9.37 7.33
N ARG A 28 5.54 8.14 7.74
CA ARG A 28 5.25 7.80 9.14
C ARG A 28 6.51 7.77 10.00
N PHE A 29 7.66 7.46 9.40
CA PHE A 29 8.97 7.52 10.07
C PHE A 29 9.58 8.93 10.09
N GLY A 30 8.92 9.93 9.51
CA GLY A 30 9.41 11.32 9.49
C GLY A 30 10.59 11.54 8.53
N CYS A 31 10.75 10.68 7.52
CA CYS A 31 11.81 10.84 6.51
C CYS A 31 11.51 11.96 5.49
N TRP A 32 10.24 12.39 5.40
CA TRP A 32 9.82 13.50 4.55
C TRP A 32 9.81 14.82 5.35
N ALA A 33 10.17 15.92 4.69
CA ALA A 33 10.01 17.25 5.29
C ALA A 33 8.53 17.54 5.56
N ALA A 34 8.24 18.30 6.62
CA ALA A 34 6.87 18.57 7.07
C ALA A 34 5.95 19.15 5.97
N GLU A 35 6.52 19.86 5.00
CA GLU A 35 5.80 20.46 3.87
C GLU A 35 5.27 19.43 2.86
N TYR A 36 5.94 18.27 2.73
CA TYR A 36 5.56 17.20 1.80
C TYR A 36 4.87 16.04 2.51
N SER A 37 4.74 16.14 3.83
CA SER A 37 4.34 15.03 4.66
C SER A 37 2.83 14.99 4.88
N SER A 38 2.22 13.82 4.69
CA SER A 38 0.77 13.65 4.88
C SER A 38 0.42 13.42 6.36
N TRP A 39 1.29 12.72 7.10
CA TRP A 39 1.14 12.46 8.53
C TRP A 39 2.35 12.94 9.34
N GLY A 40 3.57 12.75 8.85
CA GLY A 40 4.82 13.28 9.42
C GLY A 40 5.33 12.59 10.69
N SER A 41 4.47 11.84 11.37
CA SER A 41 4.87 10.99 12.48
C SER A 41 3.93 9.81 12.66
N MET A 42 4.47 8.73 13.23
CA MET A 42 3.68 7.56 13.63
C MET A 42 2.55 7.94 14.60
N ALA A 43 2.77 8.93 15.47
CA ALA A 43 1.76 9.43 16.40
C ALA A 43 0.58 10.11 15.67
N ASN A 44 0.85 10.91 14.64
CA ASN A 44 -0.18 11.51 13.81
C ASN A 44 -0.94 10.47 12.99
N PHE A 45 -0.24 9.44 12.49
CA PHE A 45 -0.87 8.31 11.80
C PHE A 45 -1.75 7.48 12.74
N GLU A 46 -1.34 7.27 13.99
CA GLU A 46 -2.14 6.59 15.00
C GLU A 46 -3.40 7.39 15.35
N ALA A 47 -3.27 8.71 15.56
CA ALA A 47 -4.41 9.60 15.78
C ALA A 47 -5.37 9.62 14.58
N TYR A 48 -4.85 9.51 13.36
CA TYR A 48 -5.64 9.43 12.13
C TYR A 48 -6.35 8.07 11.98
N THR A 49 -5.62 6.99 12.22
CA THR A 49 -6.16 5.61 12.26
C THR A 49 -7.24 5.48 13.33
N ARG A 50 -7.11 6.17 14.46
CA ARG A 50 -8.14 6.22 15.51
C ARG A 50 -9.44 6.85 15.01
N LYS A 51 -9.37 7.91 14.19
CA LYS A 51 -10.57 8.47 13.53
C LYS A 51 -11.20 7.46 12.57
N LEU A 52 -10.36 6.67 11.88
CA LEU A 52 -10.79 5.65 10.92
C LEU A 52 -11.45 4.44 11.59
N THR A 53 -11.02 4.11 12.80
CA THR A 53 -11.41 2.91 13.56
C THR A 53 -12.18 3.27 14.82
N PHE A 54 -13.03 4.30 14.75
CA PHE A 54 -13.85 4.76 15.88
C PHE A 54 -14.73 3.66 16.51
N PHE A 55 -14.97 2.58 15.77
CA PHE A 55 -15.74 1.40 16.17
C PHE A 55 -14.92 0.30 16.84
N LEU A 56 -13.58 0.43 16.90
CA LEU A 56 -12.66 -0.56 17.45
C LEU A 56 -12.07 -0.09 18.79
N PRO A 57 -11.79 -0.99 19.74
CA PRO A 57 -11.05 -0.65 20.96
C PRO A 57 -9.67 -0.05 20.62
N GLU A 58 -9.24 0.92 21.41
CA GLU A 58 -7.98 1.65 21.25
C GLU A 58 -6.76 0.73 21.02
N VAL A 59 -6.64 -0.34 21.79
CA VAL A 59 -5.56 -1.33 21.65
C VAL A 59 -5.58 -2.03 20.29
N LEU A 60 -6.76 -2.36 19.78
CA LEU A 60 -6.93 -3.11 18.53
C LEU A 60 -6.68 -2.21 17.32
N SER A 61 -7.06 -0.93 17.42
CA SER A 61 -6.76 0.11 16.43
C SER A 61 -5.25 0.32 16.28
N THR A 62 -4.55 0.57 17.38
CA THR A 62 -3.10 0.77 17.38
C THR A 62 -2.36 -0.46 16.86
N LEU A 63 -2.72 -1.67 17.33
CA LEU A 63 -2.15 -2.92 16.82
C LEU A 63 -2.36 -3.07 15.30
N SER A 64 -3.56 -2.77 14.80
CA SER A 64 -3.83 -2.84 13.36
C SER A 64 -2.98 -1.86 12.55
N ALA A 65 -2.71 -0.66 13.07
CA ALA A 65 -1.87 0.34 12.43
C ALA A 65 -0.40 -0.12 12.31
N TYR A 66 0.14 -0.72 13.38
CA TYR A 66 1.50 -1.29 13.37
C TYR A 66 1.61 -2.50 12.44
N VAL A 67 0.64 -3.42 12.49
CA VAL A 67 0.61 -4.60 11.62
C VAL A 67 0.47 -4.17 10.15
N ALA A 68 -0.40 -3.21 9.84
CA ALA A 68 -0.56 -2.66 8.51
C ALA A 68 0.76 -2.02 8.01
N THR A 69 1.43 -1.23 8.85
CA THR A 69 2.73 -0.64 8.51
C THR A 69 3.79 -1.71 8.24
N GLY A 70 3.83 -2.79 9.02
CA GLY A 70 4.74 -3.91 8.80
C GLY A 70 4.48 -4.63 7.47
N LEU A 71 3.20 -4.88 7.14
CA LEU A 71 2.80 -5.46 5.87
C LEU A 71 3.06 -4.53 4.68
N GLU A 72 2.90 -3.22 4.87
CA GLU A 72 3.24 -2.18 3.89
C GLU A 72 4.75 -2.02 3.65
N ILE A 73 5.60 -2.59 4.50
CA ILE A 73 7.04 -2.72 4.23
C ILE A 73 7.30 -4.05 3.54
N LEU A 74 6.74 -5.13 4.08
CA LEU A 74 7.01 -6.49 3.63
C LEU A 74 6.59 -6.70 2.17
N PHE A 75 5.35 -6.33 1.80
CA PHE A 75 4.85 -6.59 0.45
C PHE A 75 5.60 -5.80 -0.63
N PRO A 76 5.87 -4.49 -0.49
CA PRO A 76 6.73 -3.76 -1.43
C PRO A 76 8.13 -4.34 -1.58
N LEU A 77 8.77 -4.78 -0.49
CA LEU A 77 10.08 -5.42 -0.58
C LEU A 77 10.01 -6.72 -1.37
N MET A 78 9.00 -7.56 -1.13
CA MET A 78 8.76 -8.76 -1.93
C MET A 78 8.48 -8.43 -3.40
N LEU A 79 7.73 -7.36 -3.69
CA LEU A 79 7.44 -6.90 -5.04
C LEU A 79 8.66 -6.34 -5.77
N ILE A 80 9.59 -5.67 -5.08
CA ILE A 80 10.87 -5.20 -5.64
C ILE A 80 11.80 -6.37 -5.92
N VAL A 81 12.02 -7.22 -4.93
CA VAL A 81 12.92 -8.40 -5.04
C VAL A 81 12.38 -9.40 -6.06
N GLY A 82 11.06 -9.46 -6.25
CA GLY A 82 10.44 -10.42 -7.15
C GLY A 82 10.30 -11.81 -6.54
N TYR A 83 10.12 -11.87 -5.23
CA TYR A 83 9.88 -13.10 -4.50
C TYR A 83 8.37 -13.26 -4.25
N LYS A 84 7.76 -14.35 -4.73
CA LYS A 84 6.33 -14.66 -4.56
C LYS A 84 5.40 -13.48 -4.90
N ILE A 85 5.60 -12.89 -6.08
CA ILE A 85 4.93 -11.65 -6.52
C ILE A 85 3.40 -11.75 -6.44
N LYS A 86 2.79 -12.90 -6.78
CA LYS A 86 1.34 -13.11 -6.65
C LYS A 86 0.83 -12.86 -5.24
N ILE A 87 1.48 -13.46 -4.26
CA ILE A 87 1.04 -13.38 -2.86
C ILE A 87 1.21 -11.95 -2.35
N ALA A 88 2.35 -11.32 -2.66
CA ALA A 88 2.59 -9.92 -2.31
C ALA A 88 1.58 -8.97 -2.98
N ALA A 89 1.25 -9.19 -4.26
CA ALA A 89 0.30 -8.37 -5.00
C ALA A 89 -1.14 -8.52 -4.46
N TYR A 90 -1.59 -9.74 -4.14
CA TYR A 90 -2.87 -9.96 -3.47
C TYR A 90 -2.90 -9.32 -2.07
N GLY A 91 -1.82 -9.47 -1.30
CA GLY A 91 -1.65 -8.86 0.01
C GLY A 91 -1.74 -7.34 -0.04
N SER A 92 -0.96 -6.69 -0.92
CA SER A 92 -1.00 -5.24 -1.15
C SER A 92 -2.38 -4.78 -1.61
N SER A 93 -3.03 -5.52 -2.51
CA SER A 93 -4.37 -5.16 -3.01
C SER A 93 -5.40 -5.16 -1.90
N LEU A 94 -5.44 -6.22 -1.09
CA LEU A 94 -6.36 -6.33 0.04
C LEU A 94 -6.08 -5.27 1.10
N LEU A 95 -4.81 -5.04 1.42
CA LEU A 95 -4.41 -4.03 2.40
C LEU A 95 -4.85 -2.63 1.95
N LEU A 96 -4.55 -2.24 0.72
CA LEU A 96 -4.96 -0.95 0.16
C LEU A 96 -6.49 -0.84 0.02
N LEU A 97 -7.19 -1.94 -0.26
CA LEU A 97 -8.65 -1.97 -0.33
C LEU A 97 -9.28 -1.68 1.04
N VAL A 98 -8.82 -2.37 2.08
CA VAL A 98 -9.29 -2.14 3.46
C VAL A 98 -8.99 -0.71 3.90
N PHE A 99 -7.80 -0.20 3.56
CA PHE A 99 -7.43 1.18 3.85
C PHE A 99 -8.32 2.18 3.11
N ALA A 100 -8.54 2.00 1.81
CA ALA A 100 -9.40 2.85 0.99
C ALA A 100 -10.86 2.82 1.46
N ALA A 101 -11.40 1.65 1.81
CA ALA A 101 -12.74 1.49 2.35
C ALA A 101 -12.87 2.21 3.70
N SER A 102 -11.91 2.02 4.61
CA SER A 102 -11.89 2.70 5.91
C SER A 102 -11.83 4.22 5.77
N MET A 103 -10.99 4.72 4.87
CA MET A 103 -10.91 6.16 4.54
C MET A 103 -12.22 6.68 3.97
N THR A 104 -12.84 5.93 3.06
CA THR A 104 -14.12 6.31 2.44
C THR A 104 -15.23 6.44 3.48
N ILE A 105 -15.31 5.49 4.43
CA ILE A 105 -16.33 5.48 5.48
C ILE A 105 -16.12 6.64 6.46
N SER A 106 -14.87 6.94 6.82
CA SER A 106 -14.59 7.84 7.95
C SER A 106 -14.34 9.29 7.54
N LEU A 107 -13.82 9.53 6.33
CA LEU A 107 -13.44 10.85 5.83
C LEU A 107 -14.22 11.23 4.57
N GLY A 108 -15.08 10.34 4.07
CA GLY A 108 -15.78 10.47 2.82
C GLY A 108 -14.93 10.03 1.61
N PRO A 109 -15.51 10.03 0.41
CA PRO A 109 -14.87 9.49 -0.80
C PRO A 109 -13.73 10.37 -1.34
N LYS A 110 -13.66 11.65 -0.98
CA LYS A 110 -12.70 12.59 -1.56
C LYS A 110 -11.25 12.27 -1.20
N ALA A 111 -10.96 12.07 0.10
CA ALA A 111 -9.60 11.76 0.55
C ALA A 111 -8.98 10.51 -0.10
N PRO A 112 -9.62 9.32 -0.11
CA PRO A 112 -9.03 8.14 -0.73
C PRO A 112 -8.92 8.23 -2.27
N LEU A 113 -9.69 9.11 -2.91
CA LEU A 113 -9.55 9.42 -4.33
C LEU A 113 -8.36 10.36 -4.59
N ASP A 114 -8.17 11.41 -3.77
CA ASP A 114 -7.05 12.34 -3.88
C ASP A 114 -5.70 11.63 -3.66
N TYR A 115 -5.63 10.72 -2.69
CA TYR A 115 -4.45 9.87 -2.46
C TYR A 115 -4.31 8.69 -3.45
N SER A 116 -5.25 8.55 -4.40
CA SER A 116 -5.24 7.48 -5.40
C SER A 116 -5.16 6.05 -4.83
N VAL A 117 -5.65 5.84 -3.61
CA VAL A 117 -5.55 4.54 -2.91
C VAL A 117 -6.36 3.46 -3.64
N TRP A 118 -7.53 3.82 -4.17
CA TRP A 118 -8.36 2.95 -4.98
C TRP A 118 -7.64 2.48 -6.26
N ILE A 119 -6.89 3.39 -6.91
CA ILE A 119 -6.08 3.06 -8.08
C ILE A 119 -4.95 2.10 -7.66
N GLY A 120 -4.28 2.36 -6.54
CA GLY A 120 -3.25 1.48 -5.98
C GLY A 120 -3.75 0.06 -5.73
N SER A 121 -4.92 -0.08 -5.10
CA SER A 121 -5.53 -1.39 -4.84
C SER A 121 -5.90 -2.14 -6.13
N ALA A 122 -6.50 -1.46 -7.11
CA ALA A 122 -6.84 -2.04 -8.40
C ALA A 122 -5.60 -2.41 -9.23
N ALA A 123 -4.56 -1.58 -9.20
CA ALA A 123 -3.27 -1.86 -9.83
C ALA A 123 -2.59 -3.09 -9.23
N ALA A 124 -2.60 -3.24 -7.90
CA ALA A 124 -2.09 -4.42 -7.22
C ALA A 124 -2.90 -5.67 -7.57
N LEU A 125 -4.22 -5.57 -7.68
CA LEU A 125 -5.08 -6.68 -8.12
C LEU A 125 -4.78 -7.09 -9.57
N LEU A 126 -4.62 -6.11 -10.45
CA LEU A 126 -4.27 -6.33 -11.86
C LEU A 126 -2.92 -7.03 -11.99
N LEU A 127 -1.95 -6.65 -11.16
CA LEU A 127 -0.65 -7.31 -11.07
C LEU A 127 -0.77 -8.75 -10.56
N ALA A 128 -1.65 -9.00 -9.58
CA ALA A 128 -1.91 -10.33 -9.04
C ALA A 128 -2.57 -11.27 -10.07
N ALA A 129 -3.41 -10.72 -10.96
CA ALA A 129 -4.09 -11.46 -12.02
C ALA A 129 -3.17 -11.88 -13.18
N GLN A 130 -1.94 -11.35 -13.26
CA GLN A 130 -0.98 -11.73 -14.31
C GLN A 130 -0.51 -13.19 -14.14
N LYS A 131 -0.37 -13.91 -15.26
CA LYS A 131 0.06 -15.32 -15.25
C LYS A 131 1.58 -15.49 -15.20
N GLU A 132 2.32 -14.62 -15.88
CA GLU A 132 3.78 -14.63 -15.94
C GLU A 132 4.32 -13.32 -15.36
N TYR A 133 5.48 -13.36 -14.70
CA TYR A 133 6.15 -12.20 -14.14
C TYR A 133 7.54 -12.03 -14.76
N ALA A 134 7.80 -10.90 -15.40
CA ALA A 134 9.15 -10.58 -15.86
C ALA A 134 10.06 -10.28 -14.65
N PHE A 135 11.31 -10.76 -14.69
CA PHE A 135 12.30 -10.57 -13.63
C PHE A 135 11.78 -11.03 -12.25
N CYS A 136 11.25 -12.25 -12.21
CA CYS A 136 10.87 -12.95 -10.99
C CYS A 136 12.02 -13.89 -10.58
N LEU A 137 12.27 -14.04 -9.28
CA LEU A 137 13.24 -15.00 -8.75
C LEU A 137 12.58 -16.38 -8.47
N ASP A 138 11.35 -16.58 -8.97
CA ASP A 138 10.47 -17.75 -8.79
C ASP A 138 9.99 -18.24 -10.15
#